data_AF-A0A6B3NI05-F1
#
_entry.id   AF-A0A6B3NI05-F1
#
_cell.length_a   1.000
_cell.length_b   1.000
_cell.length_c   1.000
_cell.angle_alpha   90.00
_cell.angle_beta   90.00
_cell.angle_gamma   90.00
#
_symmetry.space_group_name_H-M   'P 1'
#
loop_
_entity.id
_entity.type
_entity.pdbx_description
1 polymer ?
#
loop_
_entity_poly.entity_id
_entity_poly.type
_entity_poly.pdbx_seq_one_letter_code
_entity_poly.pdbx_strand_id
1 'polypeptide(L)' 'MLGYPLNQLHEEVAYLAYHFHWHYESIMAMEHEERNRWVEEVAKINRRLNTQSGARELEKR' A
#
# COMPACT_ATOMS: atom_id res chain seq x y z
N MET A 1 27.02 1.10 3.44
CA MET A 1 25.77 1.84 3.22
C MET A 1 25.08 1.24 2.01
N LEU A 2 24.09 0.37 2.23
CA LEU A 2 23.17 -0.02 1.17
C LEU A 2 22.11 1.08 1.14
N GLY A 3 22.24 2.00 0.19
CA GLY A 3 21.24 3.04 -0.02
C GLY A 3 19.89 2.40 -0.31
N TYR A 4 18.83 3.01 0.20
CA TYR A 4 17.48 2.53 -0.05
C TYR A 4 17.22 2.48 -1.58
N PRO A 5 16.84 1.32 -2.14
CA PRO A 5 16.77 1.16 -3.58
C PRO A 5 15.67 2.06 -4.14
N LEU A 6 16.06 2.98 -5.03
CA LEU A 6 15.17 3.98 -5.64
C LEU A 6 13.93 3.35 -6.31
N ASN A 7 14.07 2.14 -6.85
CA ASN A 7 12.98 1.38 -7.44
C ASN A 7 11.90 1.04 -6.40
N GLN A 8 12.30 0.62 -5.19
CA GLN A 8 11.37 0.28 -4.11
C GLN A 8 10.62 1.53 -3.62
N LEU A 9 11.30 2.68 -3.56
CA LEU A 9 10.66 3.95 -3.22
C LEU A 9 9.51 4.28 -4.18
N HIS A 10 9.77 4.16 -5.48
CA HIS A 10 8.78 4.48 -6.51
C HIS A 10 7.57 3.54 -6.45
N GLU A 11 7.80 2.25 -6.18
CA GLU A 11 6.73 1.26 -6.00
C GLU A 11 5.85 1.57 -4.79
N GLU A 12 6.46 1.88 -3.64
CA GLU A 12 5.73 2.21 -2.41
C GLU A 12 4.89 3.48 -2.57
N VAL A 13 5.46 4.52 -3.20
CA VAL A 13 4.76 5.77 -3.46
C VAL A 13 3.60 5.56 -4.43
N ALA A 14 3.81 4.82 -5.53
CA ALA A 14 2.75 4.52 -6.49
C ALA A 14 1.62 3.71 -5.84
N TYR A 15 1.96 2.73 -4.99
CA TYR A 15 1.00 1.90 -4.28
C TYR A 15 0.12 2.73 -3.33
N LEU A 16 0.73 3.59 -2.51
CA LEU A 16 0.00 4.46 -1.59
C LEU A 16 -0.85 5.50 -2.32
N ALA A 17 -0.30 6.15 -3.36
CA ALA A 17 -1.03 7.13 -4.16
C ALA A 17 -2.23 6.51 -4.89
N TYR A 18 -2.10 5.26 -5.38
CA TYR A 18 -3.18 4.55 -6.04
C TYR A 18 -4.33 4.19 -5.09
N HIS A 19 -4.02 3.74 -3.86
CA HIS A 19 -5.04 3.25 -2.92
C HIS A 19 -5.70 4.34 -2.06
N PHE A 20 -4.95 5.38 -1.67
CA PHE A 20 -5.44 6.41 -0.74
C PHE A 20 -5.52 7.81 -1.37
N HIS A 21 -5.08 7.97 -2.62
CA HIS A 21 -5.06 9.26 -3.31
C HIS A 21 -4.32 10.36 -2.56
N TRP A 22 -3.36 9.98 -1.70
CA TRP A 22 -2.48 10.93 -1.04
C TRP A 22 -1.58 11.63 -2.05
N HIS A 23 -1.30 12.91 -1.80
CA HIS A 23 -0.40 13.68 -2.64
C HIS A 23 1.01 13.12 -2.57
N TYR A 24 1.68 13.06 -3.74
CA TYR A 24 3.05 12.59 -3.87
C TYR A 24 4.00 13.24 -2.86
N GLU A 25 3.88 14.56 -2.69
CA GLU A 25 4.69 15.34 -1.75
C GLU A 25 4.52 14.89 -0.29
N SER A 26 3.29 14.56 0.11
CA SER A 26 3.01 14.07 1.46
C SER A 26 3.64 12.71 1.72
N ILE A 27 3.64 11.82 0.71
CA ILE A 27 4.26 10.49 0.83
C ILE A 27 5.79 10.60 0.83
N MET A 28 6.34 11.49 0.02
CA MET A 28 7.79 11.75 -0.05
C MET A 28 8.33 12.44 1.21
N ALA A 29 7.49 13.15 1.95
CA ALA A 29 7.84 13.76 3.22
C ALA A 29 7.86 12.76 4.40
N MET A 30 7.38 11.53 4.21
CA MET A 30 7.39 10.49 5.25
C MET A 30 8.78 9.87 5.41
N GLU A 31 9.13 9.58 6.65
CA GLU A 31 10.30 8.76 6.95
C GLU A 31 10.15 7.37 6.34
N HIS A 32 11.28 6.75 5.97
CA HIS A 32 11.28 5.45 5.30
C HIS A 32 10.50 4.38 6.08
N GLU A 33 10.74 4.27 7.39
CA GLU A 33 10.09 3.32 8.28
C GLU A 33 8.57 3.56 8.39
N GLU A 34 8.16 4.82 8.38
CA GLU A 34 6.75 5.18 8.43
C GLU A 34 6.03 4.78 7.14
N ARG A 35 6.65 5.06 5.99
CA ARG A 35 6.09 4.67 4.69
C ARG A 35 5.95 3.15 4.56
N ASN A 36 6.97 2.39 4.98
CA ASN A 36 6.91 0.92 5.01
C ASN A 36 5.72 0.42 5.84
N ARG A 37 5.53 0.98 7.04
CA ARG A 37 4.40 0.62 7.91
C ARG A 37 3.06 0.89 7.22
N TRP A 38 2.91 2.05 6.57
CA TRP A 38 1.68 2.35 5.85
C TRP A 38 1.43 1.36 4.72
N VAL A 39 2.44 1.06 3.89
CA VAL A 39 2.33 0.08 2.81
C VAL A 39 1.84 -1.28 3.34
N GLU A 40 2.39 -1.75 4.46
CA GLU A 40 1.95 -3.00 5.10
C GLU A 40 0.49 -2.96 5.55
N GLU A 41 0.06 -1.87 6.20
CA GLU A 41 -1.32 -1.72 6.68
C GLU A 41 -2.31 -1.67 5.52
N VAL A 42 -1.99 -0.91 4.46
CA VAL A 42 -2.80 -0.88 3.23
C VAL A 42 -2.92 -2.28 2.64
N ALA A 43 -1.80 -3.02 2.54
CA ALA A 43 -1.82 -4.39 2.05
C ALA A 43 -2.65 -5.35 2.92
N LYS A 44 -2.63 -5.19 4.25
CA LYS A 44 -3.47 -5.97 5.17
C LYS A 44 -4.96 -5.69 4.93
N ILE A 45 -5.34 -4.42 4.78
CA ILE A 45 -6.74 -4.03 4.51
C ILE A 45 -7.19 -4.59 3.17
N ASN A 46 -6.40 -4.40 2.11
CA ASN A 46 -6.73 -4.91 0.77
C ASN A 46 -6.90 -6.43 0.74
N ARG A 47 -6.01 -7.17 1.41
CA ARG A 47 -6.16 -8.64 1.54
C ARG A 47 -7.47 -9.01 2.22
N ARG A 48 -7.82 -8.38 3.34
CA ARG A 48 -9.07 -8.64 4.08
C ARG A 48 -10.32 -8.32 3.26
N LEU A 49 -10.30 -7.22 2.49
CA LEU A 49 -11.40 -6.82 1.62
C LEU A 49 -11.58 -7.82 0.47
N ASN A 50 -10.49 -8.22 -0.20
CA ASN A 50 -10.54 -9.18 -1.29
C ASN A 50 -11.02 -10.57 -0.82
N THR A 51 -10.59 -11.03 0.36
CA THR A 51 -11.11 -12.28 0.95
C THR A 51 -12.61 -12.19 1.23
N GLN A 52 -13.10 -11.07 1.78
CA GLN A 52 -14.53 -10.88 2.05
C GLN A 52 -15.37 -10.77 0.77
N SER A 53 -14.88 -10.06 -0.25
CA SER A 53 -15.56 -9.93 -1.53
C SER A 53 -15.68 -11.28 -2.25
N GLY A 54 -14.60 -12.06 -2.27
CA GLY A 54 -14.62 -13.41 -2.86
C GLY A 54 -15.53 -14.38 -2.11
N ALA A 55 -15.60 -14.29 -0.78
CA ALA A 55 -16.52 -15.10 0.03
C ALA A 55 -17.99 -14.77 -0.28
N ARG A 56 -18.35 -13.48 -0.41
CA ARG A 56 -19.71 -13.05 -0.77
C ARG A 56 -20.12 -13.46 -2.19
N GLU A 57 -19.18 -13.65 -3.10
CA GLU A 57 -19.44 -14.09 -4.46
C GLU A 57 -19.71 -15.60 -4.55
N LEU A 58 -19.05 -16.39 -3.69
CA LEU A 58 -19.28 -17.84 -3.58
C LEU A 58 -20.64 -18.19 -2.94
N GLU A 59 -21.11 -17.41 -1.98
CA GLU A 59 -22.43 -17.61 -1.34
C GLU A 59 -23.62 -17.31 -2.27
N LYS A 60 -23.40 -16.58 -3.37
CA LYS A 60 -24.45 -16.19 -4.33
C LYS A 60 -24.60 -17.17 -5.52
N ARG A 61 -23.75 -18.18 -5.62
CA ARG A 61 -23.80 -19.23 -6.66
C ARG A 61 -24.46 -20.49 -6.12
#